data_AF-A0A1I5JNA4-F1
#
_entry.id   AF-A0A1I5JNA4-F1
#
_cell.length_a   1.000
_cell.length_b   1.000
_cell.length_c   1.000
_cell.angle_alpha   90.00
_cell.angle_beta   90.00
_cell.angle_gamma   90.00
#
_symmetry.space_group_name_H-M   'P 1'
#
loop_
_entity.id
_entity.type
_entity.pdbx_description
1 polymer ?
#
loop_
_entity_poly.entity_id
_entity_poly.type
_entity_poly.pdbx_seq_one_letter_code
_entity_poly.pdbx_strand_id
1 'polypeptide(L)'
;MSEATAICGYPDCDRPVAPPPPTGGRSSYCSRPDHNRTTAFAARRAGAAARPPAGVGTPGAAPAGAPAAETLTEVADRLRQTLAAIEDQVARAREALGRAADAELLEAERAAVRTDARREVAEAEQRASRADRQRAVAEKATREALEVAARAEADAAGARAEAAAAGDEAAGARDEAAGARAEAAAAREAADAARAAAEQARADADAAGAAATEAEAGRRDAEAGRRDAEAGRDAAVRDAGSARDEAARAEEARDRALADAASARERAASAEAARDRALEAERAARAEVGRVRADAAQAVGRAEQAAAAARLETTAAEGRVQAAVARADAATGRAEAQAARAEQSERRAEESRRDRLRAEEARDRAVADAAAARAQLTAALRPPGEPGGGAAAAPTGGPPPASGPAG
;
A
#
# COMPACT_ATOMS: atom_id res chain seq x y z
N MET A 1 -113.65 -65.35 62.98
CA MET A 1 -114.21 -66.64 62.53
C MET A 1 -114.57 -67.42 63.77
N SER A 2 -115.77 -68.00 63.87
CA SER A 2 -116.13 -68.84 65.01
C SER A 2 -115.40 -70.18 64.88
N GLU A 3 -114.53 -70.52 65.81
CA GLU A 3 -113.92 -71.85 65.84
C GLU A 3 -115.02 -72.87 66.16
N ALA A 4 -115.27 -73.79 65.23
CA ALA A 4 -116.17 -74.91 65.46
C ALA A 4 -115.52 -75.85 66.49
N THR A 5 -116.00 -75.81 67.73
CA THR A 5 -115.47 -76.60 68.85
C THR A 5 -115.62 -78.09 68.54
N ALA A 6 -114.53 -78.73 68.12
CA ALA A 6 -114.52 -80.15 67.82
C ALA A 6 -114.94 -80.96 69.06
N ILE A 7 -115.83 -81.94 68.87
CA ILE A 7 -116.34 -82.80 69.94
C ILE A 7 -115.35 -83.95 70.20
N CYS A 8 -115.24 -84.38 71.46
CA CYS A 8 -114.36 -85.44 71.92
C CYS A 8 -114.62 -86.76 71.17
N GLY A 9 -113.59 -87.33 70.53
CA GLY A 9 -113.69 -88.58 69.75
C GLY A 9 -113.89 -89.87 70.56
N TYR A 10 -114.40 -89.79 71.79
CA TYR A 10 -114.71 -90.90 72.68
C TYR A 10 -116.21 -91.23 72.56
N PRO A 11 -116.65 -92.51 72.58
CA PRO A 11 -118.07 -92.85 72.50
C PRO A 11 -118.92 -92.11 73.55
N ASP A 12 -120.10 -91.63 73.15
CA ASP A 12 -121.09 -91.04 74.04
C ASP A 12 -120.56 -89.85 74.89
N CYS A 13 -119.73 -88.99 74.28
CA CYS A 13 -119.10 -87.85 74.97
C CYS A 13 -119.14 -86.54 74.16
N ASP A 14 -120.19 -85.73 74.39
CA ASP A 14 -120.40 -84.44 73.72
C ASP A 14 -119.52 -83.27 74.24
N ARG A 15 -118.48 -83.55 75.03
CA ARG A 15 -117.58 -82.51 75.54
C ARG A 15 -116.62 -82.03 74.43
N PRO A 16 -116.27 -80.73 74.39
CA PRO A 16 -115.26 -80.24 73.45
C PRO A 16 -113.89 -80.89 73.69
N VAL A 17 -113.12 -81.04 72.62
CA VAL A 17 -111.71 -81.47 72.63
C VAL A 17 -110.87 -80.52 73.47
N ALA A 18 -109.91 -81.05 74.23
CA ALA A 18 -109.00 -80.23 75.02
C ALA A 18 -108.13 -79.34 74.10
N PRO A 19 -107.89 -78.06 74.45
CA PRO A 19 -107.04 -77.18 73.66
C PRO A 19 -105.63 -77.78 73.52
N PRO A 20 -104.97 -77.60 72.36
CA PRO A 20 -103.68 -78.22 72.11
C PRO A 20 -102.61 -77.67 73.08
N PRO A 21 -101.76 -78.54 73.67
CA PRO A 21 -100.62 -78.06 74.46
C PRO A 21 -99.64 -77.25 73.58
N PRO A 22 -98.88 -76.32 74.18
CA PRO A 22 -97.97 -75.43 73.43
C PRO A 22 -96.82 -76.17 72.71
N THR A 23 -96.63 -77.47 72.99
CA THR A 23 -95.70 -78.37 72.31
C THR A 23 -96.21 -78.96 70.99
N GLY A 24 -97.34 -78.45 70.45
CA GLY A 24 -97.72 -78.65 69.04
C GLY A 24 -98.56 -79.89 68.72
N GLY A 25 -98.98 -80.68 69.71
CA GLY A 25 -99.83 -81.85 69.51
C GLY A 25 -101.31 -81.48 69.36
N ARG A 26 -101.97 -81.89 68.26
CA ARG A 26 -103.44 -81.83 68.15
C ARG A 26 -104.08 -82.98 68.94
N SER A 27 -104.73 -82.67 70.06
CA SER A 27 -105.60 -83.63 70.76
C SER A 27 -106.84 -83.97 69.92
N SER A 28 -107.48 -85.10 70.21
CA SER A 28 -108.80 -85.48 69.68
C SER A 28 -109.79 -85.85 70.80
N TYR A 29 -109.43 -85.57 72.06
CA TYR A 29 -110.20 -85.94 73.24
C TYR A 29 -110.27 -84.79 74.24
N CYS A 30 -111.29 -84.79 75.09
CA CYS A 30 -111.48 -83.80 76.17
C CYS A 30 -110.51 -84.05 77.36
N SER A 31 -110.49 -83.12 78.32
CA SER A 31 -109.57 -83.14 79.47
C SER A 31 -109.86 -84.18 80.57
N ARG A 32 -110.68 -85.20 80.30
CA ARG A 32 -110.91 -86.32 81.24
C ARG A 32 -109.80 -87.37 81.05
N PRO A 33 -109.12 -87.86 82.11
CA PRO A 33 -107.99 -88.79 81.97
C PRO A 33 -108.38 -90.10 81.27
N ASP A 34 -109.61 -90.57 81.51
CA ASP A 34 -110.18 -91.78 80.92
C ASP A 34 -110.56 -91.61 79.43
N HIS A 35 -110.48 -90.41 78.87
CA HIS A 35 -110.82 -90.13 77.48
C HIS A 35 -109.54 -89.99 76.65
N ASN A 36 -108.98 -91.12 76.21
CA ASN A 36 -107.78 -91.18 75.40
C ASN A 36 -107.91 -92.25 74.29
N ARG A 37 -106.93 -92.35 73.38
CA ARG A 37 -107.01 -93.27 72.23
C ARG A 37 -107.14 -94.74 72.63
N THR A 38 -106.49 -95.14 73.72
CA THR A 38 -106.46 -96.53 74.20
C THR A 38 -107.80 -96.92 74.81
N THR A 39 -108.33 -96.08 75.70
CA THR A 39 -109.65 -96.28 76.32
C THR A 39 -110.79 -96.14 75.31
N ALA A 40 -110.72 -95.20 74.37
CA ALA A 40 -111.72 -95.05 73.30
C ALA A 40 -111.76 -96.23 72.34
N PHE A 41 -110.65 -96.95 72.16
CA PHE A 41 -110.62 -98.23 71.42
C PHE A 41 -111.22 -99.36 72.25
N ALA A 42 -110.87 -99.46 73.54
CA ALA A 42 -111.46 -100.44 74.45
C ALA A 42 -112.98 -100.28 74.58
N ALA A 43 -113.49 -99.05 74.74
CA ALA A 43 -114.91 -98.73 74.79
C ALA A 43 -115.64 -99.11 73.48
N ARG A 44 -115.07 -98.78 72.31
CA ARG A 44 -115.62 -99.23 71.01
C ARG A 44 -115.62 -100.75 70.86
N ARG A 45 -114.59 -101.44 71.35
CA ARG A 45 -114.51 -102.91 71.33
C ARG A 45 -115.53 -103.56 72.28
N ALA A 46 -115.76 -102.96 73.45
CA ALA A 46 -116.81 -103.40 74.38
C ALA A 46 -118.21 -103.17 73.80
N GLY A 47 -118.50 -102.00 73.23
CA GLY A 47 -119.76 -101.71 72.55
C GLY A 47 -120.02 -102.60 71.33
N ALA A 48 -118.98 -102.99 70.59
CA ALA A 48 -119.08 -103.96 69.50
C ALA A 48 -119.32 -105.40 69.98
N ALA A 49 -118.87 -105.77 71.19
CA ALA A 49 -119.14 -107.07 71.80
C ALA A 49 -120.51 -107.13 72.53
N ALA A 50 -121.05 -105.98 72.96
CA ALA A 50 -122.31 -105.86 73.67
C ALA A 50 -123.53 -105.62 72.76
N ARG A 51 -123.36 -105.58 71.44
CA ARG A 51 -124.43 -105.36 70.47
C ARG A 51 -124.88 -106.70 69.85
N PRO A 52 -126.01 -107.29 70.28
CA PRO A 52 -126.51 -108.52 69.67
C PRO A 52 -126.92 -108.28 68.20
N PRO A 53 -126.83 -109.30 67.32
CA PRO A 53 -127.29 -109.19 65.95
C PRO A 53 -128.82 -109.03 65.91
N ALA A 54 -129.29 -107.88 65.39
CA ALA A 54 -130.70 -107.61 65.19
C ALA A 54 -131.23 -108.41 64.00
N GLY A 55 -131.69 -109.64 64.24
CA GLY A 55 -132.30 -110.51 63.23
C GLY A 55 -133.82 -110.35 63.16
N VAL A 56 -134.35 -110.07 61.96
CA VAL A 56 -135.75 -110.28 61.55
C VAL A 56 -135.73 -110.65 60.06
N GLY A 57 -136.37 -111.71 59.57
CA GLY A 57 -137.02 -112.80 60.32
C GLY A 57 -137.68 -113.83 59.39
N THR A 58 -137.64 -115.11 59.79
CA THR A 58 -138.29 -116.26 59.15
C THR A 58 -138.42 -117.39 60.19
N PRO A 59 -139.35 -118.36 60.05
CA PRO A 59 -140.63 -118.36 59.32
C PRO A 59 -141.81 -118.73 60.25
N GLY A 60 -143.03 -118.85 59.70
CA GLY A 60 -144.20 -119.45 60.39
C GLY A 60 -145.55 -118.94 59.86
N ALA A 61 -146.66 -119.68 59.94
CA ALA A 61 -146.84 -121.09 60.28
C ALA A 61 -148.12 -121.62 59.60
N ALA A 62 -148.29 -122.94 59.49
CA ALA A 62 -149.51 -123.53 58.94
C ALA A 62 -150.55 -123.81 60.05
N PRO A 63 -151.84 -123.56 59.80
CA PRO A 63 -152.94 -124.24 60.48
C PRO A 63 -153.53 -125.32 59.56
N ALA A 64 -153.68 -126.54 60.08
CA ALA A 64 -154.52 -127.56 59.43
C ALA A 64 -155.97 -127.38 59.92
N GLY A 65 -156.91 -127.21 58.99
CA GLY A 65 -158.32 -126.99 59.34
C GLY A 65 -159.23 -126.94 58.11
N ALA A 66 -159.88 -128.07 57.83
CA ALA A 66 -161.01 -128.18 56.90
C ALA A 66 -162.27 -128.55 57.72
N PRO A 67 -163.51 -128.36 57.20
CA PRO A 67 -163.85 -127.94 55.84
C PRO A 67 -164.80 -126.72 55.75
N ALA A 68 -164.61 -125.94 54.68
CA ALA A 68 -165.66 -125.12 54.06
C ALA A 68 -165.36 -125.04 52.55
N ALA A 69 -166.37 -124.75 51.73
CA ALA A 69 -166.19 -124.60 50.28
C ALA A 69 -165.62 -123.20 49.94
N GLU A 70 -164.32 -123.01 50.19
CA GLU A 70 -163.56 -121.81 49.78
C GLU A 70 -163.71 -121.63 48.26
N THR A 71 -164.14 -120.43 47.85
CA THR A 71 -164.61 -120.20 46.49
C THR A 71 -163.49 -119.77 45.55
N LEU A 72 -163.66 -120.02 44.25
CA LEU A 72 -162.74 -119.52 43.20
C LEU A 72 -162.47 -118.00 43.31
N THR A 73 -163.43 -117.24 43.86
CA THR A 73 -163.34 -115.81 44.13
C THR A 73 -162.22 -115.48 45.13
N GLU A 74 -162.11 -116.22 46.24
CA GLU A 74 -161.18 -115.92 47.33
C GLU A 74 -159.73 -116.26 46.93
N VAL A 75 -159.56 -117.37 46.21
CA VAL A 75 -158.27 -117.71 45.56
C VAL A 75 -157.89 -116.64 44.53
N ALA A 76 -158.84 -116.17 43.73
CA ALA A 76 -158.61 -115.09 42.77
C ALA A 76 -158.25 -113.76 43.46
N ASP A 77 -158.88 -113.41 44.60
CA ASP A 77 -158.56 -112.20 45.35
C ASP A 77 -157.18 -112.26 46.01
N ARG A 78 -156.80 -113.41 46.55
CA ARG A 78 -155.44 -113.63 47.04
C ARG A 78 -154.41 -113.54 45.91
N LEU A 79 -154.75 -114.02 44.70
CA LEU A 79 -153.93 -113.83 43.50
C LEU A 79 -153.87 -112.35 43.10
N ARG A 80 -154.98 -111.61 43.10
CA ARG A 80 -155.03 -110.15 42.83
C ARG A 80 -154.16 -109.36 43.79
N GLN A 81 -154.23 -109.63 45.10
CA GLN A 81 -153.38 -108.98 46.09
C GLN A 81 -151.90 -109.32 45.91
N THR A 82 -151.58 -110.57 45.55
CA THR A 82 -150.21 -111.01 45.31
C THR A 82 -149.63 -110.36 44.05
N LEU A 83 -150.43 -110.26 42.98
CA LEU A 83 -150.08 -109.54 41.76
C LEU A 83 -149.88 -108.05 42.02
N ALA A 84 -150.78 -107.38 42.75
CA ALA A 84 -150.64 -105.97 43.12
C ALA A 84 -149.40 -105.71 43.99
N ALA A 85 -149.05 -106.63 44.91
CA ALA A 85 -147.83 -106.55 45.70
C ALA A 85 -146.57 -106.75 44.84
N ILE A 86 -146.62 -107.63 43.82
CA ILE A 86 -145.54 -107.79 42.83
C ILE A 86 -145.44 -106.54 41.94
N GLU A 87 -146.55 -105.93 41.53
CA GLU A 87 -146.58 -104.69 40.75
C GLU A 87 -145.96 -103.52 41.52
N ASP A 88 -146.28 -103.35 42.80
CA ASP A 88 -145.66 -102.36 43.69
C ASP A 88 -144.16 -102.66 43.93
N GLN A 89 -143.78 -103.92 44.16
CA GLN A 89 -142.37 -104.31 44.26
C GLN A 89 -141.60 -104.05 42.95
N VAL A 90 -142.20 -104.30 41.80
CA VAL A 90 -141.63 -104.00 40.46
C VAL A 90 -141.58 -102.49 40.21
N ALA A 91 -142.57 -101.72 40.68
CA ALA A 91 -142.54 -100.26 40.60
C ALA A 91 -141.41 -99.67 41.46
N ARG A 92 -141.28 -100.10 42.72
CA ARG A 92 -140.17 -99.71 43.61
C ARG A 92 -138.81 -100.16 43.09
N ALA A 93 -138.73 -101.35 42.49
CA ALA A 93 -137.50 -101.84 41.86
C ALA A 93 -137.14 -100.99 40.61
N ARG A 94 -138.11 -100.63 39.78
CA ARG A 94 -137.92 -99.71 38.64
C ARG A 94 -137.50 -98.32 39.10
N GLU A 95 -138.08 -97.80 40.19
CA GLU A 95 -137.70 -96.50 40.77
C GLU A 95 -136.29 -96.54 41.37
N ALA A 96 -135.91 -97.62 42.07
CA ALA A 96 -134.57 -97.81 42.59
C ALA A 96 -133.52 -98.00 41.48
N LEU A 97 -133.85 -98.73 40.41
CA LEU A 97 -133.01 -98.86 39.22
C LEU A 97 -132.91 -97.54 38.44
N GLY A 98 -133.99 -96.76 38.37
CA GLY A 98 -133.97 -95.40 37.83
C GLY A 98 -133.02 -94.50 38.60
N ARG A 99 -133.18 -94.42 39.93
CA ARG A 99 -132.28 -93.65 40.80
C ARG A 99 -130.82 -94.15 40.79
N ALA A 100 -130.58 -95.42 40.47
CA ALA A 100 -129.23 -95.94 40.24
C ALA A 100 -128.66 -95.52 38.87
N ALA A 101 -129.46 -95.58 37.81
CA ALA A 101 -129.08 -95.10 36.47
C ALA A 101 -128.85 -93.58 36.44
N ASP A 102 -129.67 -92.80 37.15
CA ASP A 102 -129.48 -91.36 37.36
C ASP A 102 -128.16 -91.08 38.11
N ALA A 103 -127.79 -91.92 39.08
CA ALA A 103 -126.52 -91.82 39.79
C ALA A 103 -125.32 -92.17 38.91
N GLU A 104 -125.39 -93.24 38.10
CA GLU A 104 -124.35 -93.57 37.12
C GLU A 104 -124.21 -92.48 36.04
N LEU A 105 -125.32 -91.88 35.60
CA LEU A 105 -125.32 -90.73 34.69
C LEU A 105 -124.62 -89.52 35.31
N LEU A 106 -124.96 -89.16 36.56
CA LEU A 106 -124.30 -88.07 37.29
C LEU A 106 -122.81 -88.36 37.57
N GLU A 107 -122.41 -89.61 37.78
CA GLU A 107 -120.99 -89.97 37.88
C GLU A 107 -120.27 -89.91 36.53
N ALA A 108 -120.93 -90.27 35.43
CA ALA A 108 -120.40 -90.13 34.08
C ALA A 108 -120.25 -88.65 33.67
N GLU A 109 -121.26 -87.81 33.92
CA GLU A 109 -121.19 -86.35 33.74
C GLU A 109 -120.06 -85.74 34.59
N ARG A 110 -119.96 -86.14 35.86
CA ARG A 110 -118.87 -85.69 36.74
C ARG A 110 -117.50 -86.17 36.28
N ALA A 111 -117.41 -87.34 35.64
CA ALA A 111 -116.17 -87.84 35.03
C ALA A 111 -115.81 -87.06 33.75
N ALA A 112 -116.80 -86.71 32.92
CA ALA A 112 -116.64 -85.84 31.76
C ALA A 112 -116.15 -84.44 32.17
N VAL A 113 -116.88 -83.75 33.07
CA VAL A 113 -116.49 -82.42 33.59
C VAL A 113 -115.11 -82.43 34.25
N ARG A 114 -114.72 -83.51 34.95
CA ARG A 114 -113.36 -83.67 35.49
C ARG A 114 -112.30 -83.87 34.41
N THR A 115 -112.66 -84.47 33.28
CA THR A 115 -111.76 -84.69 32.14
C THR A 115 -111.59 -83.41 31.34
N ASP A 116 -112.67 -82.69 31.09
CA ASP A 116 -112.65 -81.38 30.42
C ASP A 116 -111.93 -80.33 31.26
N ALA A 117 -112.19 -80.23 32.58
CA ALA A 117 -111.45 -79.31 33.45
C ALA A 117 -109.94 -79.64 33.51
N ARG A 118 -109.55 -80.92 33.49
CA ARG A 118 -108.14 -81.32 33.36
C ARG A 118 -107.54 -80.93 32.02
N ARG A 119 -108.32 -81.04 30.94
CA ARG A 119 -107.94 -80.64 29.59
C ARG A 119 -107.78 -79.12 29.48
N GLU A 120 -108.72 -78.34 30.00
CA GLU A 120 -108.63 -76.88 30.06
C GLU A 120 -107.40 -76.40 30.85
N VAL A 121 -107.11 -77.03 32.00
CA VAL A 121 -105.89 -76.78 32.76
C VAL A 121 -104.64 -77.11 31.94
N ALA A 122 -104.58 -78.28 31.29
CA ALA A 122 -103.44 -78.64 30.43
C ALA A 122 -103.28 -77.70 29.21
N GLU A 123 -104.37 -77.24 28.61
CA GLU A 123 -104.36 -76.25 27.52
C GLU A 123 -104.00 -74.83 28.01
N ALA A 124 -104.31 -74.49 29.27
CA ALA A 124 -103.88 -73.25 29.91
C ALA A 124 -102.39 -73.28 30.30
N GLU A 125 -101.92 -74.37 30.92
CA GLU A 125 -100.50 -74.62 31.24
C GLU A 125 -99.65 -74.66 29.96
N GLN A 126 -100.14 -75.29 28.89
CA GLN A 126 -99.42 -75.29 27.62
C GLN A 126 -99.36 -73.89 26.99
N ARG A 127 -100.41 -73.06 27.12
CA ARG A 127 -100.39 -71.65 26.69
C ARG A 127 -99.42 -70.82 27.53
N ALA A 128 -99.45 -70.92 28.86
CA ALA A 128 -98.51 -70.25 29.74
C ALA A 128 -97.06 -70.65 29.43
N SER A 129 -96.79 -71.95 29.33
CA SER A 129 -95.47 -72.50 28.97
C SER A 129 -94.98 -72.05 27.58
N ARG A 130 -95.89 -71.82 26.61
CA ARG A 130 -95.55 -71.19 25.32
C ARG A 130 -95.22 -69.70 25.49
N ALA A 131 -96.00 -68.96 26.27
CA ALA A 131 -95.78 -67.53 26.54
C ALA A 131 -94.47 -67.27 27.31
N ASP A 132 -94.15 -68.07 28.33
CA ASP A 132 -92.88 -67.99 29.06
C ASP A 132 -91.68 -68.31 28.15
N ARG A 133 -91.78 -69.31 27.27
CA ARG A 133 -90.74 -69.57 26.26
C ARG A 133 -90.58 -68.40 25.30
N GLN A 134 -91.68 -67.80 24.83
CA GLN A 134 -91.65 -66.61 23.98
C GLN A 134 -91.02 -65.42 24.68
N ARG A 135 -91.36 -65.17 25.96
CA ARG A 135 -90.76 -64.10 26.77
C ARG A 135 -89.28 -64.34 27.01
N ALA A 136 -88.87 -65.56 27.37
CA ALA A 136 -87.45 -65.90 27.55
C ALA A 136 -86.62 -65.78 26.26
N VAL A 137 -87.19 -66.11 25.10
CA VAL A 137 -86.56 -65.89 23.79
C VAL A 137 -86.45 -64.39 23.48
N ALA A 138 -87.49 -63.59 23.77
CA ALA A 138 -87.45 -62.14 23.59
C ALA A 138 -86.45 -61.46 24.54
N GLU A 139 -86.48 -61.76 25.84
CA GLU A 139 -85.51 -61.30 26.83
C GLU A 139 -84.06 -61.64 26.44
N LYS A 140 -83.83 -62.85 25.91
CA LYS A 140 -82.54 -63.26 25.39
C LYS A 140 -82.15 -62.42 24.16
N ALA A 141 -83.02 -62.30 23.16
CA ALA A 141 -82.74 -61.54 21.93
C ALA A 141 -82.49 -60.05 22.22
N THR A 142 -83.22 -59.44 23.16
CA THR A 142 -82.97 -58.07 23.63
C THR A 142 -81.60 -57.95 24.29
N ARG A 143 -81.19 -58.94 25.11
CA ARG A 143 -79.85 -58.94 25.71
C ARG A 143 -78.74 -59.08 24.67
N GLU A 144 -78.87 -60.02 23.74
CA GLU A 144 -77.91 -60.20 22.65
C GLU A 144 -77.81 -58.95 21.76
N ALA A 145 -78.94 -58.27 21.47
CA ALA A 145 -78.96 -57.01 20.74
C ALA A 145 -78.27 -55.86 21.52
N LEU A 146 -78.48 -55.76 22.83
CA LEU A 146 -77.81 -54.77 23.68
C LEU A 146 -76.30 -55.04 23.82
N GLU A 147 -75.88 -56.30 23.90
CA GLU A 147 -74.47 -56.68 23.89
C GLU A 147 -73.79 -56.36 22.56
N VAL A 148 -74.47 -56.55 21.43
CA VAL A 148 -73.97 -56.16 20.10
C VAL A 148 -73.89 -54.64 19.96
N ALA A 149 -74.91 -53.91 20.44
CA ALA A 149 -74.90 -52.45 20.44
C ALA A 149 -73.74 -51.89 21.29
N ALA A 150 -73.56 -52.38 22.52
CA ALA A 150 -72.49 -51.95 23.41
C ALA A 150 -71.08 -52.24 22.84
N ARG A 151 -70.91 -53.36 22.11
CA ARG A 151 -69.66 -53.65 21.38
C ARG A 151 -69.46 -52.65 20.24
N ALA A 152 -70.47 -52.43 19.40
CA ALA A 152 -70.38 -51.47 18.29
C ALA A 152 -70.12 -50.02 18.78
N GLU A 153 -70.67 -49.62 19.93
CA GLU A 153 -70.39 -48.33 20.55
C GLU A 153 -68.94 -48.24 21.08
N ALA A 154 -68.41 -49.32 21.68
CA ALA A 154 -67.03 -49.41 22.12
C ALA A 154 -66.04 -49.41 20.94
N ASP A 155 -66.31 -50.19 19.90
CA ASP A 155 -65.51 -50.23 18.66
C ASP A 155 -65.50 -48.85 17.98
N ALA A 156 -66.66 -48.18 17.90
CA ALA A 156 -66.76 -46.82 17.37
C ALA A 156 -66.09 -45.78 18.28
N ALA A 157 -66.03 -45.99 19.60
CA ALA A 157 -65.25 -45.13 20.51
C ALA A 157 -63.73 -45.34 20.31
N GLY A 158 -63.28 -46.59 20.18
CA GLY A 158 -61.90 -46.94 19.85
C GLY A 158 -61.44 -46.31 18.54
N ALA A 159 -62.19 -46.53 17.45
CA ALA A 159 -61.87 -45.95 16.14
C ALA A 159 -61.84 -44.41 16.13
N ARG A 160 -62.63 -43.75 17.00
CA ARG A 160 -62.57 -42.27 17.19
C ARG A 160 -61.34 -41.83 17.99
N ALA A 161 -60.91 -42.61 18.99
CA ALA A 161 -59.68 -42.35 19.73
C ALA A 161 -58.43 -42.58 18.86
N GLU A 162 -58.41 -43.64 18.06
CA GLU A 162 -57.35 -43.93 17.07
C GLU A 162 -57.28 -42.83 16.01
N ALA A 163 -58.42 -42.39 15.46
CA ALA A 163 -58.47 -41.30 14.49
C ALA A 163 -58.04 -39.94 15.09
N ALA A 164 -58.30 -39.70 16.38
CA ALA A 164 -57.80 -38.52 17.08
C ALA A 164 -56.28 -38.58 17.27
N ALA A 165 -55.75 -39.71 17.78
CA ALA A 165 -54.31 -39.91 17.98
C ALA A 165 -53.53 -39.79 16.65
N ALA A 166 -54.01 -40.41 15.57
CA ALA A 166 -53.42 -40.26 14.23
C ALA A 166 -53.53 -38.83 13.69
N GLY A 167 -54.54 -38.05 14.12
CA GLY A 167 -54.67 -36.63 13.83
C GLY A 167 -53.63 -35.79 14.57
N ASP A 168 -53.39 -36.06 15.85
CA ASP A 168 -52.38 -35.39 16.68
C ASP A 168 -50.96 -35.73 16.23
N GLU A 169 -50.67 -36.99 15.91
CA GLU A 169 -49.40 -37.42 15.28
C GLU A 169 -49.18 -36.71 13.93
N ALA A 170 -50.22 -36.63 13.09
CA ALA A 170 -50.14 -35.94 11.81
C ALA A 170 -50.07 -34.40 11.94
N ALA A 171 -50.43 -33.83 13.10
CA ALA A 171 -50.19 -32.43 13.43
C ALA A 171 -48.74 -32.22 13.88
N GLY A 172 -48.26 -33.00 14.84
CA GLY A 172 -46.86 -32.96 15.31
C GLY A 172 -45.85 -33.11 14.17
N ALA A 173 -46.06 -34.08 13.27
CA ALA A 173 -45.21 -34.29 12.10
C ALA A 173 -45.24 -33.10 11.10
N ARG A 174 -46.29 -32.27 11.08
CA ARG A 174 -46.34 -31.03 10.28
C ARG A 174 -45.58 -29.91 10.96
N ASP A 175 -45.69 -29.79 12.27
CA ASP A 175 -45.00 -28.75 13.06
C ASP A 175 -43.48 -29.01 13.09
N GLU A 176 -43.05 -30.27 13.25
CA GLU A 176 -41.65 -30.68 13.05
C GLU A 176 -41.16 -30.36 11.63
N ALA A 177 -41.95 -30.71 10.61
CA ALA A 177 -41.62 -30.42 9.21
C ALA A 177 -41.69 -28.92 8.86
N ALA A 178 -42.34 -28.09 9.67
CA ALA A 178 -42.32 -26.63 9.56
C ALA A 178 -41.09 -26.03 10.26
N GLY A 179 -40.76 -26.52 11.47
CA GLY A 179 -39.54 -26.16 12.20
C GLY A 179 -38.28 -26.45 11.39
N ALA A 180 -38.15 -27.67 10.86
CA ALA A 180 -37.02 -28.06 10.02
C ALA A 180 -36.90 -27.21 8.73
N ARG A 181 -38.01 -26.67 8.19
CA ARG A 181 -37.98 -25.72 7.05
C ARG A 181 -37.54 -24.33 7.48
N ALA A 182 -37.95 -23.86 8.66
CA ALA A 182 -37.52 -22.57 9.21
C ALA A 182 -36.01 -22.60 9.54
N GLU A 183 -35.52 -23.66 10.17
CA GLU A 183 -34.10 -23.88 10.41
C GLU A 183 -33.30 -23.94 9.10
N ALA A 184 -33.79 -24.69 8.10
CA ALA A 184 -33.16 -24.77 6.79
C ALA A 184 -33.20 -23.46 5.99
N ALA A 185 -34.15 -22.55 6.28
CA ALA A 185 -34.18 -21.21 5.72
C ALA A 185 -33.16 -20.29 6.41
N ALA A 186 -33.17 -20.24 7.75
CA ALA A 186 -32.21 -19.46 8.53
C ALA A 186 -30.75 -19.89 8.26
N ALA A 187 -30.50 -21.19 8.07
CA ALA A 187 -29.18 -21.71 7.69
C ALA A 187 -28.73 -21.25 6.29
N ARG A 188 -29.66 -21.04 5.35
CA ARG A 188 -29.35 -20.48 4.02
C ARG A 188 -29.07 -18.98 4.11
N GLU A 189 -29.92 -18.23 4.82
CA GLU A 189 -29.72 -16.79 5.05
C GLU A 189 -28.36 -16.52 5.73
N ALA A 190 -27.99 -17.32 6.73
CA ALA A 190 -26.68 -17.24 7.38
C ALA A 190 -25.53 -17.61 6.42
N ALA A 191 -25.69 -18.62 5.56
CA ALA A 191 -24.67 -19.02 4.59
C ALA A 191 -24.47 -17.96 3.48
N ASP A 192 -25.55 -17.34 2.99
CA ASP A 192 -25.49 -16.30 1.96
C ASP A 192 -25.00 -14.96 2.54
N ALA A 193 -25.35 -14.63 3.79
CA ALA A 193 -24.71 -13.52 4.53
C ALA A 193 -23.21 -13.74 4.73
N ALA A 194 -22.78 -14.97 5.08
CA ALA A 194 -21.36 -15.31 5.20
C ALA A 194 -20.61 -15.23 3.85
N ARG A 195 -21.26 -15.57 2.73
CA ARG A 195 -20.72 -15.36 1.39
C ARG A 195 -20.55 -13.88 1.06
N ALA A 196 -21.58 -13.07 1.27
CA ALA A 196 -21.51 -11.63 1.03
C ALA A 196 -20.40 -10.96 1.86
N ALA A 197 -20.24 -11.35 3.14
CA ALA A 197 -19.15 -10.88 3.98
C ALA A 197 -17.76 -11.33 3.47
N ALA A 198 -17.63 -12.55 2.96
CA ALA A 198 -16.38 -13.05 2.38
C ALA A 198 -16.05 -12.42 1.01
N GLU A 199 -17.06 -12.03 0.23
CA GLU A 199 -16.91 -11.29 -1.02
C GLU A 199 -16.49 -9.83 -0.76
N GLN A 200 -17.13 -9.16 0.21
CA GLN A 200 -16.72 -7.82 0.65
C GLN A 200 -15.28 -7.82 1.17
N ALA A 201 -14.91 -8.78 2.05
CA ALA A 201 -13.56 -8.88 2.59
C ALA A 201 -12.48 -9.14 1.51
N ARG A 202 -12.84 -9.75 0.37
CA ARG A 202 -11.95 -9.86 -0.80
C ARG A 202 -11.83 -8.53 -1.54
N ALA A 203 -12.95 -7.87 -1.82
CA ALA A 203 -12.95 -6.55 -2.47
C ALA A 203 -12.16 -5.51 -1.66
N ASP A 204 -12.29 -5.52 -0.33
CA ASP A 204 -11.52 -4.67 0.58
C ASP A 204 -10.01 -4.99 0.54
N ALA A 205 -9.64 -6.27 0.46
CA ALA A 205 -8.25 -6.71 0.35
C ALA A 205 -7.63 -6.38 -1.01
N ASP A 206 -8.38 -6.55 -2.11
CA ASP A 206 -7.95 -6.18 -3.46
C ASP A 206 -7.79 -4.66 -3.60
N ALA A 207 -8.71 -3.88 -3.01
CA ALA A 207 -8.61 -2.42 -2.96
C ALA A 207 -7.42 -1.94 -2.10
N ALA A 208 -7.17 -2.58 -0.96
CA ALA A 208 -5.98 -2.30 -0.14
C ALA A 208 -4.68 -2.68 -0.88
N GLY A 209 -4.69 -3.77 -1.66
CA GLY A 209 -3.59 -4.17 -2.54
C GLY A 209 -3.30 -3.15 -3.64
N ALA A 210 -4.34 -2.64 -4.30
CA ALA A 210 -4.22 -1.58 -5.30
C ALA A 210 -3.69 -0.26 -4.70
N ALA A 211 -4.20 0.16 -3.55
CA ALA A 211 -3.70 1.33 -2.83
C ALA A 211 -2.23 1.16 -2.39
N ALA A 212 -1.81 -0.05 -2.03
CA ALA A 212 -0.43 -0.35 -1.66
C ALA A 212 0.54 -0.27 -2.86
N THR A 213 0.12 -0.74 -4.05
CA THR A 213 0.95 -0.66 -5.27
C THR A 213 1.00 0.75 -5.84
N GLU A 214 -0.11 1.51 -5.81
CA GLU A 214 -0.12 2.94 -6.15
C GLU A 214 0.78 3.75 -5.21
N ALA A 215 0.70 3.50 -3.91
CA ALA A 215 1.60 4.13 -2.94
C ALA A 215 3.08 3.73 -3.14
N GLU A 216 3.37 2.55 -3.69
CA GLU A 216 4.74 2.17 -4.05
C GLU A 216 5.21 2.85 -5.34
N ALA A 217 4.36 2.94 -6.36
CA ALA A 217 4.65 3.71 -7.58
C ALA A 217 4.99 5.17 -7.22
N GLY A 218 4.13 5.84 -6.43
CA GLY A 218 4.39 7.21 -5.97
C GLY A 218 5.67 7.36 -5.14
N ARG A 219 6.10 6.33 -4.39
CA ARG A 219 7.41 6.32 -3.71
C ARG A 219 8.57 6.24 -4.70
N ARG A 220 8.46 5.38 -5.73
CA ARG A 220 9.48 5.21 -6.79
C ARG A 220 9.60 6.47 -7.65
N ASP A 221 8.48 7.08 -8.03
CA ASP A 221 8.44 8.32 -8.81
C ASP A 221 9.03 9.50 -8.03
N ALA A 222 8.70 9.61 -6.73
CA ALA A 222 9.31 10.61 -5.85
C ALA A 222 10.82 10.35 -5.64
N GLU A 223 11.30 9.11 -5.75
CA GLU A 223 12.72 8.77 -5.68
C GLU A 223 13.46 9.08 -6.99
N ALA A 224 12.84 8.80 -8.14
CA ALA A 224 13.33 9.22 -9.45
C ALA A 224 13.45 10.75 -9.53
N GLY A 225 12.39 11.49 -9.18
CA GLY A 225 12.42 12.95 -9.13
C GLY A 225 13.44 13.54 -8.16
N ARG A 226 13.80 12.82 -7.07
CA ARG A 226 14.95 13.21 -6.22
C ARG A 226 16.28 13.00 -6.93
N ARG A 227 16.50 11.85 -7.58
CA ARG A 227 17.72 11.57 -8.37
C ARG A 227 17.90 12.56 -9.52
N ASP A 228 16.83 12.89 -10.24
CA ASP A 228 16.88 13.84 -11.36
C ASP A 228 17.19 15.26 -10.86
N ALA A 229 16.61 15.67 -9.73
CA ALA A 229 16.92 16.95 -9.09
C ALA A 229 18.34 17.01 -8.50
N GLU A 230 18.90 15.89 -8.06
CA GLU A 230 20.29 15.76 -7.60
C GLU A 230 21.26 15.81 -8.78
N ALA A 231 21.03 15.00 -9.82
CA ALA A 231 21.81 15.01 -11.07
C ALA A 231 21.80 16.39 -11.76
N GLY A 232 20.66 17.11 -11.70
CA GLY A 232 20.54 18.48 -12.20
C GLY A 232 21.34 19.51 -11.38
N ARG A 233 21.44 19.35 -10.05
CA ARG A 233 22.33 20.17 -9.21
C ARG A 233 23.80 19.88 -9.53
N ASP A 234 24.14 18.61 -9.64
CA ASP A 234 25.48 18.14 -9.99
C ASP A 234 25.93 18.64 -11.36
N ALA A 235 25.03 18.66 -12.35
CA ALA A 235 25.28 19.29 -13.65
C ALA A 235 25.53 20.79 -13.49
N ALA A 236 24.63 21.53 -12.83
CA ALA A 236 24.79 22.96 -12.61
C ALA A 236 26.07 23.33 -11.81
N VAL A 237 26.52 22.46 -10.89
CA VAL A 237 27.79 22.62 -10.15
C VAL A 237 28.99 22.38 -11.05
N ARG A 238 28.96 21.36 -11.93
CA ARG A 238 30.01 21.12 -12.94
C ARG A 238 30.08 22.26 -13.96
N ASP A 239 28.93 22.74 -14.45
CA ASP A 239 28.85 23.82 -15.42
C ASP A 239 29.34 25.15 -14.81
N ALA A 240 28.97 25.45 -13.57
CA ALA A 240 29.49 26.58 -12.82
C ALA A 240 31.00 26.45 -12.49
N GLY A 241 31.52 25.23 -12.35
CA GLY A 241 32.95 24.94 -12.28
C GLY A 241 33.66 25.27 -13.59
N SER A 242 33.24 24.65 -14.68
CA SER A 242 33.77 24.91 -16.04
C SER A 242 33.74 26.39 -16.41
N ALA A 243 32.66 27.10 -16.11
CA ALA A 243 32.53 28.53 -16.37
C ALA A 243 33.52 29.38 -15.53
N ARG A 244 33.86 28.97 -14.30
CA ARG A 244 34.91 29.61 -13.50
C ARG A 244 36.30 29.31 -14.06
N ASP A 245 36.55 28.07 -14.50
CA ASP A 245 37.82 27.69 -15.11
C ASP A 245 38.04 28.37 -16.47
N GLU A 246 36.97 28.58 -17.25
CA GLU A 246 37.00 29.41 -18.47
C GLU A 246 37.23 30.89 -18.16
N ALA A 247 36.54 31.45 -17.16
CA ALA A 247 36.78 32.83 -16.72
C ALA A 247 38.24 33.03 -16.24
N ALA A 248 38.76 32.14 -15.40
CA ALA A 248 40.15 32.18 -14.93
C ALA A 248 41.15 32.10 -16.09
N ARG A 249 40.95 31.18 -17.05
CA ARG A 249 41.79 31.08 -18.25
C ARG A 249 41.69 32.33 -19.14
N ALA A 250 40.53 33.00 -19.19
CA ALA A 250 40.36 34.26 -19.90
C ALA A 250 41.05 35.43 -19.18
N GLU A 251 41.04 35.48 -17.85
CA GLU A 251 41.80 36.46 -17.06
C GLU A 251 43.32 36.25 -17.20
N GLU A 252 43.81 35.01 -17.09
CA GLU A 252 45.22 34.71 -17.36
C GLU A 252 45.64 35.10 -18.80
N ALA A 253 44.76 34.90 -19.78
CA ALA A 253 45.04 35.26 -21.17
C ALA A 253 45.05 36.80 -21.37
N ARG A 254 44.14 37.52 -20.70
CA ARG A 254 44.15 39.00 -20.63
C ARG A 254 45.44 39.50 -20.00
N ASP A 255 45.83 38.93 -18.87
CA ASP A 255 46.97 39.42 -18.08
C ASP A 255 48.31 39.08 -18.78
N ARG A 256 48.39 37.92 -19.47
CA ARG A 256 49.46 37.62 -20.43
C ARG A 256 49.49 38.63 -21.58
N ALA A 257 48.36 38.93 -22.21
CA ALA A 257 48.31 39.92 -23.30
C ALA A 257 48.69 41.35 -22.85
N LEU A 258 48.39 41.72 -21.59
CA LEU A 258 48.84 42.98 -20.99
C LEU A 258 50.35 42.98 -20.74
N ALA A 259 50.93 41.87 -20.26
CA ALA A 259 52.39 41.72 -20.09
C ALA A 259 53.14 41.71 -21.44
N ASP A 260 52.58 41.07 -22.47
CA ASP A 260 53.11 41.11 -23.83
C ASP A 260 53.04 42.52 -24.43
N ALA A 261 51.93 43.24 -24.20
CA ALA A 261 51.77 44.63 -24.63
C ALA A 261 52.73 45.60 -23.90
N ALA A 262 52.98 45.39 -22.60
CA ALA A 262 54.01 46.12 -21.86
C ALA A 262 55.40 45.82 -22.43
N SER A 263 55.75 44.54 -22.61
CA SER A 263 57.02 44.10 -23.21
C SER A 263 57.20 44.59 -24.66
N ALA A 264 56.11 44.77 -25.42
CA ALA A 264 56.14 45.38 -26.75
C ALA A 264 56.39 46.90 -26.68
N ARG A 265 55.80 47.60 -25.71
CA ARG A 265 56.05 49.05 -25.46
C ARG A 265 57.48 49.31 -25.00
N GLU A 266 58.04 48.46 -24.13
CA GLU A 266 59.44 48.56 -23.69
C GLU A 266 60.42 48.28 -24.85
N ARG A 267 60.12 47.29 -25.71
CA ARG A 267 60.89 47.05 -26.95
C ARG A 267 60.78 48.22 -27.94
N ALA A 268 59.62 48.85 -28.05
CA ALA A 268 59.44 50.06 -28.86
C ALA A 268 60.27 51.23 -28.30
N ALA A 269 60.11 51.56 -27.01
CA ALA A 269 60.82 52.67 -26.36
C ALA A 269 62.34 52.48 -26.35
N SER A 270 62.84 51.23 -26.18
CA SER A 270 64.28 50.94 -26.27
C SER A 270 64.81 50.99 -27.70
N ALA A 271 64.00 50.65 -28.71
CA ALA A 271 64.33 50.84 -30.13
C ALA A 271 64.31 52.33 -30.53
N GLU A 272 63.37 53.13 -30.02
CA GLU A 272 63.36 54.58 -30.20
C GLU A 272 64.56 55.24 -29.53
N ALA A 273 64.88 54.87 -28.29
CA ALA A 273 66.10 55.34 -27.63
C ALA A 273 67.39 54.88 -28.36
N ALA A 274 67.36 53.74 -29.05
CA ALA A 274 68.48 53.30 -29.90
C ALA A 274 68.58 54.11 -31.20
N ARG A 275 67.44 54.39 -31.86
CA ARG A 275 67.35 55.31 -33.02
C ARG A 275 67.86 56.69 -32.67
N ASP A 276 67.45 57.22 -31.51
CA ASP A 276 67.77 58.59 -31.13
C ASP A 276 69.25 58.72 -30.71
N ARG A 277 69.81 57.71 -30.01
CA ARG A 277 71.27 57.59 -29.83
C ARG A 277 72.02 57.47 -31.16
N ALA A 278 71.48 56.77 -32.16
CA ALA A 278 72.10 56.67 -33.48
C ALA A 278 72.06 58.01 -34.24
N LEU A 279 70.97 58.78 -34.12
CA LEU A 279 70.84 60.13 -34.67
C LEU A 279 71.76 61.14 -33.95
N GLU A 280 71.97 60.99 -32.64
CA GLU A 280 72.96 61.77 -31.89
C GLU A 280 74.40 61.41 -32.28
N ALA A 281 74.72 60.12 -32.44
CA ALA A 281 75.99 59.67 -32.97
C ALA A 281 76.23 60.17 -34.41
N GLU A 282 75.19 60.21 -35.26
CA GLU A 282 75.27 60.79 -36.60
C GLU A 282 75.52 62.30 -36.55
N ARG A 283 74.81 63.05 -35.68
CA ARG A 283 75.05 64.48 -35.48
C ARG A 283 76.47 64.75 -34.97
N ALA A 284 76.97 63.93 -34.04
CA ALA A 284 78.34 64.02 -33.52
C ALA A 284 79.38 63.71 -34.62
N ALA A 285 79.17 62.67 -35.42
CA ALA A 285 80.04 62.34 -36.55
C ALA A 285 80.01 63.43 -37.64
N ARG A 286 78.85 64.02 -37.95
CA ARG A 286 78.72 65.17 -38.86
C ARG A 286 79.42 66.42 -38.30
N ALA A 287 79.35 66.66 -36.99
CA ALA A 287 80.07 67.75 -36.33
C ALA A 287 81.60 67.52 -36.35
N GLU A 288 82.06 66.28 -36.13
CA GLU A 288 83.47 65.91 -36.18
C GLU A 288 84.04 66.01 -37.61
N VAL A 289 83.30 65.54 -38.62
CA VAL A 289 83.62 65.77 -40.04
C VAL A 289 83.61 67.28 -40.37
N GLY A 290 82.77 68.07 -39.70
CA GLY A 290 82.79 69.53 -39.76
C GLY A 290 84.08 70.13 -39.19
N ARG A 291 84.52 69.68 -38.01
CA ARG A 291 85.81 70.07 -37.40
C ARG A 291 86.98 69.69 -38.29
N VAL A 292 87.09 68.41 -38.69
CA VAL A 292 88.15 67.91 -39.57
C VAL A 292 88.21 68.69 -40.90
N ARG A 293 87.07 69.10 -41.47
CA ARG A 293 87.04 69.99 -42.65
C ARG A 293 87.49 71.42 -42.35
N ALA A 294 87.14 71.98 -41.19
CA ALA A 294 87.62 73.30 -40.75
C ALA A 294 89.12 73.28 -40.46
N ASP A 295 89.62 72.25 -39.78
CA ASP A 295 91.04 72.05 -39.47
C ASP A 295 91.86 71.80 -40.75
N ALA A 296 91.32 71.04 -41.70
CA ALA A 296 91.90 70.87 -43.03
C ALA A 296 91.92 72.20 -43.81
N ALA A 297 90.85 73.00 -43.76
CA ALA A 297 90.83 74.33 -44.38
C ALA A 297 91.84 75.29 -43.70
N GLN A 298 92.02 75.22 -42.38
CA GLN A 298 93.07 75.95 -41.66
C GLN A 298 94.48 75.40 -41.95
N ALA A 299 94.64 74.12 -42.25
CA ALA A 299 95.91 73.54 -42.67
C ALA A 299 96.28 73.99 -44.10
N VAL A 300 95.32 73.99 -45.03
CA VAL A 300 95.47 74.56 -46.38
C VAL A 300 95.78 76.05 -46.30
N GLY A 301 94.99 76.83 -45.54
CA GLY A 301 95.25 78.26 -45.35
C GLY A 301 96.61 78.57 -44.74
N ARG A 302 97.11 77.75 -43.80
CA ARG A 302 98.49 77.85 -43.28
C ARG A 302 99.55 77.46 -44.31
N ALA A 303 99.29 76.45 -45.15
CA ALA A 303 100.18 76.08 -46.25
C ALA A 303 100.23 77.14 -47.34
N GLU A 304 99.11 77.79 -47.67
CA GLU A 304 99.02 78.91 -48.60
C GLU A 304 99.72 80.16 -48.04
N GLN A 305 99.54 80.46 -46.75
CA GLN A 305 100.28 81.53 -46.07
C GLN A 305 101.79 81.25 -46.03
N ALA A 306 102.22 80.01 -45.79
CA ALA A 306 103.62 79.60 -45.87
C ALA A 306 104.17 79.71 -47.31
N ALA A 307 103.38 79.34 -48.32
CA ALA A 307 103.74 79.47 -49.74
C ALA A 307 103.69 80.92 -50.25
N ALA A 308 102.97 81.82 -49.58
CA ALA A 308 103.01 83.26 -49.82
C ALA A 308 104.23 83.90 -49.12
N ALA A 309 104.52 83.50 -47.88
CA ALA A 309 105.72 83.93 -47.16
C ALA A 309 107.00 83.49 -47.89
N ALA A 310 107.08 82.24 -48.35
CA ALA A 310 108.20 81.74 -49.15
C ALA A 310 108.37 82.51 -50.47
N ARG A 311 107.27 82.91 -51.14
CA ARG A 311 107.33 83.77 -52.33
C ARG A 311 107.87 85.17 -52.00
N LEU A 312 107.38 85.80 -50.93
CA LEU A 312 107.90 87.09 -50.46
C LEU A 312 109.38 86.98 -50.06
N GLU A 313 109.82 85.87 -49.48
CA GLU A 313 111.20 85.64 -49.09
C GLU A 313 112.12 85.37 -50.28
N THR A 314 111.63 84.70 -51.34
CA THR A 314 112.30 84.60 -52.64
C THR A 314 112.41 85.96 -53.32
N THR A 315 111.33 86.75 -53.41
CA THR A 315 111.40 88.11 -53.98
C THR A 315 112.30 89.04 -53.14
N ALA A 316 112.36 88.85 -51.82
CA ALA A 316 113.35 89.52 -50.98
C ALA A 316 114.79 89.01 -51.22
N ALA A 317 114.98 87.74 -51.59
CA ALA A 317 116.29 87.21 -52.00
C ALA A 317 116.73 87.78 -53.35
N GLU A 318 115.84 87.82 -54.35
CA GLU A 318 116.06 88.45 -55.65
C GLU A 318 116.37 89.96 -55.49
N GLY A 319 115.60 90.66 -54.65
CA GLY A 319 115.87 92.05 -54.29
C GLY A 319 117.21 92.25 -53.56
N ARG A 320 117.62 91.32 -52.69
CA ARG A 320 118.96 91.32 -52.06
C ARG A 320 120.07 91.10 -53.09
N VAL A 321 119.86 90.25 -54.10
CA VAL A 321 120.81 90.00 -55.20
C VAL A 321 120.91 91.21 -56.12
N GLN A 322 119.80 91.80 -56.58
CA GLN A 322 119.81 93.03 -57.38
C GLN A 322 120.46 94.19 -56.62
N ALA A 323 120.17 94.33 -55.33
CA ALA A 323 120.85 95.30 -54.47
C ALA A 323 122.34 94.96 -54.22
N ALA A 324 122.78 93.71 -54.39
CA ALA A 324 124.20 93.35 -54.33
C ALA A 324 124.92 93.73 -55.63
N VAL A 325 124.32 93.44 -56.80
CA VAL A 325 124.81 93.87 -58.12
C VAL A 325 124.95 95.38 -58.19
N ALA A 326 123.88 96.13 -57.87
CA ALA A 326 123.94 97.60 -57.85
C ALA A 326 124.95 98.17 -56.83
N ARG A 327 125.29 97.43 -55.76
CA ARG A 327 126.37 97.81 -54.83
C ARG A 327 127.77 97.47 -55.35
N ALA A 328 127.91 96.42 -56.17
CA ALA A 328 129.14 96.10 -56.89
C ALA A 328 129.40 97.13 -58.00
N ASP A 329 128.41 97.46 -58.83
CA ASP A 329 128.54 98.48 -59.88
C ASP A 329 128.89 99.86 -59.28
N ALA A 330 128.22 100.24 -58.19
CA ALA A 330 128.55 101.44 -57.45
C ALA A 330 129.92 101.36 -56.74
N ALA A 331 130.46 100.18 -56.44
CA ALA A 331 131.83 100.02 -55.93
C ALA A 331 132.85 100.20 -57.07
N THR A 332 132.62 99.59 -58.24
CA THR A 332 133.43 99.78 -59.46
C THR A 332 133.52 101.26 -59.84
N GLY A 333 132.37 101.94 -59.99
CA GLY A 333 132.36 103.38 -60.30
C GLY A 333 132.97 104.27 -59.22
N ARG A 334 133.02 103.82 -57.95
CA ARG A 334 133.77 104.52 -56.87
C ARG A 334 135.27 104.26 -56.96
N ALA A 335 135.70 103.05 -57.35
CA ALA A 335 137.10 102.72 -57.59
C ALA A 335 137.66 103.48 -58.81
N GLU A 336 136.93 103.51 -59.92
CA GLU A 336 137.27 104.32 -61.10
C GLU A 336 137.34 105.82 -60.77
N ALA A 337 136.34 106.34 -60.04
CA ALA A 337 136.37 107.71 -59.58
C ALA A 337 137.45 107.98 -58.51
N GLN A 338 138.02 106.97 -57.85
CA GLN A 338 139.19 107.12 -56.99
C GLN A 338 140.48 107.07 -57.81
N ALA A 339 140.60 106.19 -58.81
CA ALA A 339 141.72 106.14 -59.74
C ALA A 339 141.89 107.47 -60.52
N ALA A 340 140.79 108.01 -61.06
CA ALA A 340 140.80 109.32 -61.73
C ALA A 340 141.21 110.48 -60.80
N ARG A 341 140.87 110.39 -59.50
CA ARG A 341 141.32 111.37 -58.49
C ARG A 341 142.78 111.16 -58.06
N ALA A 342 143.26 109.92 -58.04
CA ALA A 342 144.67 109.59 -57.82
C ALA A 342 145.52 110.17 -58.96
N GLU A 343 145.22 109.83 -60.23
CA GLU A 343 145.89 110.41 -61.40
C GLU A 343 145.85 111.95 -61.37
N GLN A 344 144.70 112.56 -61.07
CA GLN A 344 144.61 114.02 -61.05
C GLN A 344 145.39 114.65 -59.88
N SER A 345 145.61 113.91 -58.79
CA SER A 345 146.51 114.31 -57.70
C SER A 345 147.99 114.13 -58.07
N GLU A 346 148.34 113.07 -58.81
CA GLU A 346 149.70 112.84 -59.31
C GLU A 346 150.08 113.88 -60.37
N ARG A 347 149.21 114.16 -61.34
CA ARG A 347 149.43 115.23 -62.34
C ARG A 347 149.66 116.60 -61.65
N ARG A 348 148.90 116.91 -60.59
CA ARG A 348 149.11 118.13 -59.77
C ARG A 348 150.40 118.08 -58.95
N ALA A 349 150.83 116.90 -58.49
CA ALA A 349 152.10 116.73 -57.79
C ALA A 349 153.31 116.84 -58.75
N GLU A 350 153.21 116.35 -59.98
CA GLU A 350 154.19 116.57 -61.05
C GLU A 350 154.26 118.03 -61.46
N GLU A 351 153.11 118.68 -61.67
CA GLU A 351 153.00 120.09 -62.02
C GLU A 351 153.59 120.97 -60.90
N SER A 352 153.25 120.69 -59.64
CA SER A 352 153.87 121.32 -58.48
C SER A 352 155.39 121.06 -58.37
N ARG A 353 155.90 119.87 -58.74
CA ARG A 353 157.35 119.62 -58.83
C ARG A 353 157.99 120.42 -59.96
N ARG A 354 157.35 120.53 -61.14
CA ARG A 354 157.84 121.34 -62.26
C ARG A 354 157.85 122.82 -61.92
N ASP A 355 156.85 123.32 -61.20
CA ASP A 355 156.84 124.71 -60.71
C ASP A 355 157.84 124.94 -59.58
N ARG A 356 158.12 123.95 -58.72
CA ARG A 356 159.22 124.02 -57.75
C ARG A 356 160.58 124.11 -58.44
N LEU A 357 160.82 123.27 -59.45
CA LEU A 357 162.03 123.30 -60.27
C LEU A 357 162.16 124.59 -61.07
N ARG A 358 161.07 125.15 -61.62
CA ARG A 358 161.08 126.48 -62.24
C ARG A 358 161.37 127.60 -61.23
N ALA A 359 160.85 127.51 -60.00
CA ALA A 359 161.12 128.48 -58.95
C ALA A 359 162.57 128.36 -58.43
N GLU A 360 163.13 127.16 -58.39
CA GLU A 360 164.54 126.91 -58.07
C GLU A 360 165.45 127.39 -59.20
N GLU A 361 165.15 127.10 -60.47
CA GLU A 361 165.85 127.70 -61.63
C GLU A 361 165.75 129.23 -61.65
N ALA A 362 164.60 129.82 -61.30
CA ALA A 362 164.43 131.26 -61.24
C ALA A 362 165.20 131.88 -60.06
N ARG A 363 165.28 131.18 -58.92
CA ARG A 363 166.12 131.54 -57.77
C ARG A 363 167.60 131.41 -58.11
N ASP A 364 168.00 130.36 -58.82
CA ASP A 364 169.40 130.12 -59.19
C ASP A 364 169.85 131.06 -60.30
N ARG A 365 168.94 131.48 -61.22
CA ARG A 365 169.16 132.64 -62.10
C ARG A 365 169.27 133.93 -61.29
N ALA A 366 168.37 134.22 -60.36
CA ALA A 366 168.48 135.42 -59.52
C ALA A 366 169.76 135.44 -58.66
N VAL A 367 170.25 134.28 -58.22
CA VAL A 367 171.55 134.13 -57.53
C VAL A 367 172.72 134.28 -58.51
N ALA A 368 172.63 133.75 -59.72
CA ALA A 368 173.62 133.94 -60.78
C ALA A 368 173.69 135.40 -61.27
N ASP A 369 172.55 136.10 -61.36
CA ASP A 369 172.45 137.51 -61.72
C ASP A 369 172.95 138.41 -60.59
N ALA A 370 172.65 138.08 -59.32
CA ALA A 370 173.24 138.75 -58.16
C ALA A 370 174.75 138.48 -58.05
N ALA A 371 175.22 137.28 -58.41
CA ALA A 371 176.63 136.95 -58.52
C ALA A 371 177.28 137.67 -59.71
N ALA A 372 176.60 137.83 -60.84
CA ALA A 372 177.07 138.59 -62.00
C ALA A 372 177.16 140.08 -61.71
N ALA A 373 176.20 140.65 -60.98
CA ALA A 373 176.26 142.04 -60.50
C ALA A 373 177.42 142.25 -59.51
N ARG A 374 177.66 141.30 -58.59
CA ARG A 374 178.85 141.32 -57.71
C ARG A 374 180.16 141.08 -58.47
N ALA A 375 180.13 140.27 -59.52
CA ALA A 375 181.27 140.03 -60.41
C ALA A 375 181.58 141.28 -61.24
N GLN A 376 180.59 142.03 -61.72
CA GLN A 376 180.78 143.33 -62.38
C GLN A 376 181.37 144.37 -61.41
N LEU A 377 180.91 144.39 -60.15
CA LEU A 377 181.49 145.28 -59.12
C LEU A 377 182.95 144.91 -58.78
N THR A 378 183.30 143.61 -58.82
CA THR A 378 184.65 143.11 -58.51
C THR A 378 185.59 143.15 -59.72
N ALA A 379 185.09 142.96 -60.95
CA ALA A 379 185.86 142.96 -62.19
C ALA A 379 186.40 144.35 -62.56
N ALA A 380 185.83 145.42 -61.99
CA ALA A 380 186.44 146.75 -61.98
C ALA A 380 187.83 146.78 -61.28
N LEU A 381 188.19 145.74 -60.52
CA LEU A 381 189.40 145.65 -59.70
C LEU A 381 190.24 144.37 -59.94
N ARG A 382 190.36 143.93 -61.22
CA ARG A 382 191.49 143.09 -61.75
C ARG A 382 191.48 141.60 -61.28
N PRO A 383 192.37 140.73 -61.81
CA PRO A 383 192.56 140.24 -63.19
C PRO A 383 191.90 138.84 -63.41
N PRO A 384 191.87 138.28 -64.65
CA PRO A 384 191.34 136.92 -64.89
C PRO A 384 192.30 135.80 -64.45
N GLY A 385 191.75 134.63 -64.05
CA GLY A 385 192.54 133.44 -63.71
C GLY A 385 191.74 132.13 -63.57
N GLU A 386 191.86 131.29 -64.61
CA GLU A 386 191.83 129.80 -64.59
C GLU A 386 190.52 129.01 -64.21
N PRO A 387 190.41 127.71 -64.56
CA PRO A 387 189.14 126.97 -64.61
C PRO A 387 189.06 125.63 -63.82
N GLY A 388 187.87 125.01 -63.78
CA GLY A 388 187.63 123.62 -63.35
C GLY A 388 186.33 123.42 -62.53
N GLY A 389 185.72 122.23 -62.44
CA GLY A 389 185.95 120.97 -63.16
C GLY A 389 185.39 119.71 -62.45
N GLY A 390 184.51 118.94 -63.11
CA GLY A 390 184.06 117.58 -62.71
C GLY A 390 183.02 117.47 -61.57
N ALA A 391 182.54 116.28 -61.14
CA ALA A 391 182.43 114.96 -61.80
C ALA A 391 181.64 113.92 -60.92
N ALA A 392 180.96 112.94 -61.56
CA ALA A 392 180.47 111.64 -61.01
C ALA A 392 179.44 111.68 -59.83
N ALA A 393 178.79 110.60 -59.33
CA ALA A 393 178.76 109.15 -59.63
C ALA A 393 177.36 108.50 -59.28
N ALA A 394 177.22 107.15 -59.38
CA ALA A 394 176.02 106.32 -59.07
C ALA A 394 176.12 105.65 -57.65
N PRO A 395 175.49 104.50 -57.21
CA PRO A 395 174.56 103.50 -57.85
C PRO A 395 173.47 102.79 -56.93
N THR A 396 172.83 101.71 -57.44
CA THR A 396 172.08 100.58 -56.73
C THR A 396 170.74 100.87 -56.00
N GLY A 397 169.76 99.95 -55.81
CA GLY A 397 169.55 98.51 -56.16
C GLY A 397 168.08 98.01 -55.86
N GLY A 398 167.72 96.73 -56.14
CA GLY A 398 166.34 96.14 -56.00
C GLY A 398 166.13 95.18 -54.77
N PRO A 399 165.26 94.12 -54.77
CA PRO A 399 164.44 93.53 -55.87
C PRO A 399 163.00 92.99 -55.41
N PRO A 400 162.40 91.78 -55.75
CA PRO A 400 160.90 91.52 -55.81
C PRO A 400 160.44 90.33 -54.87
N PRO A 401 159.47 89.36 -55.11
CA PRO A 401 158.36 89.12 -56.10
C PRO A 401 157.02 88.47 -55.55
N ALA A 402 156.09 88.02 -56.43
CA ALA A 402 155.30 86.73 -56.43
C ALA A 402 153.72 86.73 -56.51
N SER A 403 153.17 85.86 -57.40
CA SER A 403 151.85 85.11 -57.48
C SER A 403 150.49 85.74 -57.05
N GLY A 404 149.29 85.44 -57.61
CA GLY A 404 148.74 84.42 -58.55
C GLY A 404 147.52 83.67 -57.90
N PRO A 405 146.59 82.96 -58.59
CA PRO A 405 146.25 82.85 -60.02
C PRO A 405 144.79 83.35 -60.33
N ALA A 406 144.20 82.96 -61.48
CA ALA A 406 142.83 83.32 -61.91
C ALA A 406 141.92 82.09 -62.16
N GLY A 407 140.60 82.32 -62.20
CA GLY A 407 139.55 81.32 -62.46
C GLY A 407 138.16 81.95 -62.40
#